data_AF-A0A3S1KA07-F1
#
_entry.id   AF-A0A3S1KA07-F1
#
_cell.length_a   1.000
_cell.length_b   1.000
_cell.length_c   1.000
_cell.angle_alpha   90.00
_cell.angle_beta   90.00
_cell.angle_gamma   90.00
#
_symmetry.space_group_name_H-M   'P 1'
#
loop_
_entity.id
_entity.type
_entity.pdbx_description
1 polymer ?
#
loop_
_entity_poly.entity_id
_entity_poly.type
_entity_poly.pdbx_seq_one_letter_code
_entity_poly.pdbx_strand_id
1 'polypeptide(L)'
;MAAAFSGFGQKAIPFLKALDFHQSREWFLENRELFERELRDPFGDLVETLSERFTAAGLGLRGDRKKSLFRINRDVRFSRDKSPYNRHLSAILSPDGTKMEQGVFFVHIGLERCFAGVAWWQPGPSLLLA
;
A
#
# COMPACT_ATOMS: atom_id res chain seq x y z
N MET A 1 1.00 -8.00 -19.67
CA MET A 1 2.21 -7.34 -19.16
C MET A 1 1.75 -6.38 -18.08
N ALA A 2 2.39 -6.40 -16.91
CA ALA A 2 2.14 -5.38 -15.89
C ALA A 2 2.42 -3.99 -16.49
N ALA A 3 1.60 -2.99 -16.15
CA ALA A 3 1.90 -1.63 -16.57
C ALA A 3 3.14 -1.15 -15.80
N ALA A 4 4.13 -0.61 -16.51
CA ALA A 4 5.32 -0.08 -15.87
C ALA A 4 4.95 1.11 -14.98
N PHE A 5 5.41 1.10 -13.73
CA PHE A 5 5.20 2.25 -12.84
C PHE A 5 5.93 3.48 -13.37
N SER A 6 5.16 4.51 -13.75
CA SER A 6 5.67 5.78 -14.28
C SER A 6 5.52 6.95 -13.29
N GLY A 7 5.06 6.67 -12.07
CA GLY A 7 4.78 7.68 -11.05
C GLY A 7 3.30 7.78 -10.72
N PHE A 8 2.99 8.54 -9.66
CA PHE A 8 1.62 8.90 -9.33
C PHE A 8 1.11 10.04 -10.23
N GLY A 9 -0.20 10.14 -10.37
CA GLY A 9 -0.82 11.21 -11.16
C GLY A 9 -0.60 12.59 -10.52
N GLN A 10 -0.66 13.65 -11.34
CA GLN A 10 -0.40 15.02 -10.88
C GLN A 10 -1.38 15.47 -9.77
N LYS A 11 -2.57 14.85 -9.70
CA LYS A 11 -3.57 15.15 -8.68
C LYS A 11 -3.44 14.29 -7.42
N ALA A 12 -2.46 13.41 -7.32
CA ALA A 12 -2.30 12.52 -6.17
C ALA A 12 -2.09 13.27 -4.83
N ILE A 13 -1.12 14.19 -4.79
CA ILE A 13 -0.87 15.01 -3.59
C ILE A 13 -2.06 15.94 -3.29
N PRO A 14 -2.62 16.69 -4.26
CA PRO A 14 -3.84 17.46 -4.04
C PRO A 14 -5.00 16.65 -3.48
N PHE A 15 -5.24 15.44 -4.00
CA PHE A 15 -6.28 14.55 -3.52
C PHE A 15 -6.05 14.14 -2.06
N LEU A 16 -4.84 13.74 -1.69
CA LEU A 16 -4.55 13.37 -0.30
C LEU A 16 -4.74 14.55 0.66
N LYS A 17 -4.41 15.77 0.25
CA LYS A 17 -4.65 16.98 1.06
C LYS A 17 -6.14 17.26 1.23
N ALA A 18 -6.92 17.11 0.16
CA ALA A 18 -8.36 17.26 0.23
C ALA A 18 -9.00 16.16 1.08
N LEU A 19 -8.54 14.91 0.96
CA LEU A 19 -8.99 13.80 1.79
C LEU A 19 -8.70 14.05 3.28
N ASP A 20 -7.51 14.57 3.59
CA ASP A 20 -7.12 14.95 4.96
C ASP A 20 -8.07 15.98 5.57
N PHE A 21 -8.49 16.97 4.76
CA PHE A 21 -9.43 18.00 5.18
C PHE A 21 -10.88 17.48 5.31
N HIS A 22 -11.39 16.75 4.32
CA HIS A 22 -12.82 16.42 4.24
C HIS A 22 -13.24 15.25 5.13
N GLN A 23 -12.45 14.17 5.18
CA GLN A 23 -12.70 12.98 6.02
C GLN A 23 -14.18 12.50 6.08
N SER A 24 -14.92 12.59 4.98
CA SER A 24 -16.32 12.18 4.88
C SER A 24 -16.55 11.17 3.77
N ARG A 25 -17.55 10.30 3.95
CA ARG A 25 -17.84 9.23 2.99
C ARG A 25 -18.40 9.78 1.70
N GLU A 26 -19.26 10.79 1.82
CA GLU A 26 -19.95 11.47 0.73
C GLU A 26 -18.92 12.07 -0.22
N TRP A 27 -17.97 12.84 0.33
CA TRP A 27 -16.89 13.45 -0.45
C TRP A 27 -16.01 12.40 -1.12
N PHE A 28 -15.66 11.32 -0.41
CA PHE A 28 -14.83 10.27 -1.01
C PHE A 28 -15.54 9.57 -2.17
N LEU A 29 -16.85 9.32 -2.06
CA LEU A 29 -17.63 8.68 -3.12
C LEU A 29 -17.66 9.55 -4.39
N GLU A 30 -17.85 10.86 -4.23
CA GLU A 30 -17.81 11.83 -5.34
C GLU A 30 -16.43 11.90 -6.01
N ASN A 31 -15.35 11.68 -5.24
CA ASN A 31 -13.97 11.77 -5.73
C ASN A 31 -13.32 10.39 -5.94
N ARG A 32 -14.10 9.31 -5.95
CA ARG A 32 -13.59 7.94 -5.97
C ARG A 32 -12.82 7.62 -7.26
N GLU A 33 -13.32 8.05 -8.41
CA GLU A 33 -12.63 7.82 -9.69
C GLU A 33 -11.29 8.55 -9.74
N LEU A 34 -11.20 9.74 -9.13
CA LEU A 34 -9.97 10.49 -9.00
C LEU A 34 -8.96 9.74 -8.12
N PHE A 35 -9.41 9.19 -6.98
CA PHE A 35 -8.57 8.33 -6.14
C PHE A 35 -8.06 7.10 -6.91
N GLU A 36 -8.96 6.41 -7.61
CA GLU A 36 -8.63 5.17 -8.32
C GLU A 36 -7.56 5.45 -9.39
N ARG A 37 -7.77 6.44 -10.25
CA ARG A 37 -6.87 6.77 -11.35
C ARG A 37 -5.53 7.36 -10.91
N GLU A 38 -5.52 8.28 -9.94
CA GLU A 38 -4.31 9.06 -9.62
C GLU A 38 -3.43 8.40 -8.56
N LEU A 39 -4.03 7.55 -7.72
CA LEU A 39 -3.33 6.93 -6.59
C LEU A 39 -3.41 5.42 -6.60
N ARG A 40 -4.62 4.83 -6.60
CA ARG A 40 -4.78 3.38 -6.41
C ARG A 40 -4.15 2.58 -7.54
N ASP A 41 -4.45 2.93 -8.79
CA ASP A 41 -3.97 2.19 -9.94
C ASP A 41 -2.45 2.34 -10.14
N PRO A 42 -1.87 3.55 -10.09
CA PRO A 42 -0.41 3.71 -10.09
C PRO A 42 0.28 3.01 -8.92
N PHE A 43 -0.37 2.94 -7.75
CA PHE A 43 0.18 2.20 -6.62
C PHE A 43 0.17 0.69 -6.85
N GLY A 44 -0.85 0.17 -7.54
CA GLY A 44 -0.88 -1.20 -8.03
C GLY A 44 0.28 -1.48 -8.98
N ASP A 45 0.53 -0.57 -9.93
CA ASP A 45 1.64 -0.68 -10.88
C ASP A 45 3.01 -0.64 -10.18
N LEU A 46 3.15 0.18 -9.13
CA LEU A 46 4.35 0.19 -8.27
C LEU A 46 4.57 -1.17 -7.60
N VAL A 47 3.52 -1.78 -7.04
CA VAL A 47 3.61 -3.09 -6.36
C VAL A 47 3.99 -4.20 -7.34
N GLU A 48 3.41 -4.21 -8.54
CA GLU A 48 3.76 -5.17 -9.59
C GLU A 48 5.23 -4.98 -10.03
N THR A 49 5.64 -3.74 -10.27
CA THR A 49 7.03 -3.40 -10.63
C THR A 49 8.03 -3.83 -9.54
N LEU A 50 7.69 -3.62 -8.25
CA LEU A 50 8.52 -4.07 -7.13
C LEU A 50 8.62 -5.60 -7.09
N SER A 51 7.53 -6.31 -7.37
CA SER A 51 7.50 -7.77 -7.38
C SER A 51 8.41 -8.37 -8.45
N GLU A 52 8.44 -7.77 -9.65
CA GLU A 52 9.36 -8.16 -10.72
C GLU A 52 10.82 -7.92 -10.30
N ARG A 53 11.12 -6.75 -9.73
CA ARG A 53 12.47 -6.40 -9.26
C ARG A 53 12.95 -7.31 -8.12
N PHE A 54 12.09 -7.61 -7.16
CA PHE A 54 12.41 -8.51 -6.06
C PHE A 54 12.62 -9.95 -6.53
N THR A 55 11.87 -10.38 -7.55
CA THR A 55 12.10 -11.68 -8.18
C THR A 55 13.47 -11.70 -8.87
N ALA A 56 13.81 -10.68 -9.66
CA ALA A 56 15.11 -10.57 -10.33
C ALA A 56 16.29 -10.50 -9.34
N ALA A 57 16.08 -9.90 -8.17
CA ALA A 57 17.06 -9.83 -7.08
C ALA A 57 17.13 -11.11 -6.22
N GLY A 58 16.32 -12.13 -6.49
CA GLY A 58 16.31 -13.39 -5.73
C GLY A 58 15.66 -13.31 -4.34
N LEU A 59 14.92 -12.23 -4.03
CA LEU A 59 14.29 -12.03 -2.72
C LEU A 59 12.98 -12.82 -2.57
N GLY A 60 12.35 -13.19 -3.68
CA GLY A 60 11.12 -13.99 -3.69
C GLY A 60 9.86 -13.28 -3.16
N LEU A 61 9.96 -12.02 -2.74
CA LEU A 61 8.83 -11.21 -2.27
C LEU A 61 7.97 -10.73 -3.45
N ARG A 62 6.66 -10.95 -3.36
CA ARG A 62 5.69 -10.66 -4.42
C ARG A 62 4.45 -9.97 -3.86
N GLY A 63 3.79 -9.23 -4.72
CA GLY A 63 2.50 -8.62 -4.44
C GLY A 63 1.65 -8.51 -5.70
N ASP A 64 0.36 -8.30 -5.48
CA ASP A 64 -0.65 -8.14 -6.51
C ASP A 64 -1.49 -6.89 -6.24
N ARG A 65 -1.87 -6.20 -7.31
CA ARG A 65 -2.63 -4.93 -7.25
C ARG A 65 -3.99 -5.06 -6.55
N LYS A 66 -4.53 -6.27 -6.38
CA LYS A 66 -5.80 -6.52 -5.70
C LYS A 66 -5.61 -6.97 -4.25
N LYS A 67 -4.65 -7.87 -4.00
CA LYS A 67 -4.48 -8.52 -2.68
C LYS A 67 -3.53 -7.79 -1.75
N SER A 68 -2.45 -7.23 -2.27
CA SER A 68 -1.37 -6.64 -1.47
C SER A 68 -1.71 -5.27 -0.91
N LEU A 69 -2.53 -4.51 -1.63
CA LEU A 69 -2.91 -3.16 -1.22
C LEU A 69 -3.78 -3.21 0.05
N PHE A 70 -3.58 -2.25 0.94
CA PHE A 70 -4.52 -2.00 2.03
C PHE A 70 -5.68 -1.14 1.53
N ARG A 71 -6.84 -1.35 2.16
CA ARG A 71 -8.01 -0.50 1.92
C ARG A 71 -7.73 0.91 2.44
N ILE A 72 -8.26 1.90 1.72
CA ILE A 72 -8.21 3.28 2.17
C ILE A 72 -9.11 3.53 3.39
N ASN A 73 -10.14 2.70 3.64
CA ASN A 73 -10.94 2.81 4.85
C ASN A 73 -10.12 2.45 6.09
N ARG A 74 -10.18 3.34 7.08
CA ARG A 74 -9.51 3.16 8.36
C ARG A 74 -10.36 2.34 9.32
N ASP A 75 -9.74 1.42 10.04
CA ASP A 75 -10.41 0.77 11.17
C ASP A 75 -10.34 1.71 12.38
N VAL A 76 -11.49 2.26 12.75
CA VAL A 76 -11.60 3.27 13.81
C VAL A 76 -12.25 2.75 15.09
N ARG A 77 -12.53 1.44 15.20
CA ARG A 77 -13.27 0.85 16.34
C ARG A 77 -12.67 1.26 17.68
N PHE A 78 -11.34 1.18 17.80
CA PHE A 78 -10.59 1.49 19.02
C PHE A 78 -9.84 2.83 18.97
N SER A 79 -9.99 3.61 17.90
CA SER A 79 -9.31 4.91 17.75
C SER A 79 -10.10 6.03 18.43
N ARG A 80 -9.41 6.99 19.06
CA ARG A 80 -10.02 8.25 19.52
C ARG A 80 -10.44 9.13 18.33
N ASP A 81 -9.60 9.19 17.31
CA ASP A 81 -9.91 9.85 16.04
C ASP A 81 -10.76 8.92 15.17
N LYS A 82 -11.96 9.37 14.82
CA LYS A 82 -12.95 8.61 14.03
C LYS A 82 -12.94 8.92 12.54
N SER A 83 -11.91 9.62 12.06
CA SER A 83 -11.68 9.87 10.63
C SER A 83 -11.73 8.55 9.83
N PRO A 84 -12.67 8.40 8.86
CA PRO A 84 -13.00 7.11 8.24
C PRO A 84 -11.98 6.63 7.21
N TYR A 85 -11.04 7.48 6.79
CA TYR A 85 -10.08 7.18 5.73
C TYR A 85 -8.62 7.34 6.20
N ASN A 86 -7.77 6.46 5.66
CA ASN A 86 -6.33 6.59 5.74
C ASN A 86 -5.86 7.72 4.82
N ARG A 87 -4.97 8.58 5.33
CA ARG A 87 -4.33 9.69 4.60
C ARG A 87 -3.08 9.23 3.82
N HIS A 88 -3.01 7.94 3.52
CA HIS A 88 -1.88 7.27 2.92
C HIS A 88 -2.33 6.01 2.20
N LEU A 89 -1.48 5.53 1.30
CA LEU A 89 -1.56 4.22 0.68
C LEU A 89 -0.50 3.33 1.31
N SER A 90 -0.82 2.06 1.48
CA SER A 90 0.14 1.07 1.94
C SER A 90 -0.10 -0.29 1.31
N ALA A 91 0.97 -1.08 1.20
CA ALA A 91 0.92 -2.45 0.68
C ALA A 91 1.92 -3.34 1.40
N ILE A 92 1.64 -4.64 1.38
CA ILE A 92 2.56 -5.71 1.80
C ILE A 92 2.91 -6.57 0.59
N LEU A 93 4.19 -6.85 0.43
CA LEU A 93 4.72 -7.88 -0.44
C LEU A 93 5.28 -9.02 0.43
N SER A 94 4.93 -10.25 0.09
CA SER A 94 5.31 -11.47 0.81
C SER A 94 5.67 -12.57 -0.18
N PRO A 95 6.30 -13.68 0.25
CA PRO A 95 6.62 -14.79 -0.66
C PRO A 95 5.41 -15.37 -1.42
N ASP A 96 4.26 -15.46 -0.76
CA ASP A 96 3.00 -16.00 -1.31
C ASP A 96 2.03 -14.92 -1.83
N GLY A 97 2.40 -13.64 -1.70
CA GLY A 97 1.55 -12.49 -2.04
C GLY A 97 0.39 -12.24 -1.07
N THR A 98 0.31 -12.94 0.06
CA THR A 98 -0.68 -12.72 1.13
C THR A 98 -0.12 -11.89 2.29
N LYS A 99 -0.99 -11.53 3.24
CA LYS A 99 -0.61 -10.75 4.43
C LYS A 99 -0.30 -11.62 5.65
N MET A 100 -0.20 -12.94 5.48
CA MET A 100 -0.14 -13.93 6.57
C MET A 100 1.25 -14.57 6.73
N GLU A 101 2.20 -14.22 5.88
CA GLU A 101 3.55 -14.78 5.90
C GLU A 101 4.44 -14.22 7.02
N GLN A 102 5.47 -15.01 7.37
CA GLN A 102 6.40 -14.64 8.44
C GLN A 102 7.24 -13.42 8.07
N GLY A 103 7.68 -13.31 6.81
CA GLY A 103 8.53 -12.22 6.32
C GLY A 103 7.84 -11.35 5.28
N VAL A 104 7.83 -10.03 5.47
CA VAL A 104 7.15 -9.09 4.59
C VAL A 104 7.99 -7.87 4.27
N PHE A 105 7.78 -7.30 3.09
CA PHE A 105 8.16 -5.94 2.74
C PHE A 105 6.91 -5.06 2.75
N PHE A 106 6.96 -4.00 3.55
CA PHE A 106 5.90 -3.01 3.69
C PHE A 106 6.30 -1.72 2.99
N VAL A 107 5.38 -1.14 2.22
CA VAL A 107 5.53 0.19 1.62
C VAL A 107 4.39 1.09 2.07
N HIS A 108 4.72 2.35 2.35
CA HIS A 108 3.80 3.38 2.79
C HIS A 108 4.09 4.69 2.07
N ILE A 109 3.04 5.27 1.49
CA ILE A 109 3.07 6.52 0.74
C ILE A 109 1.97 7.43 1.28
N GLY A 110 2.35 8.51 1.95
CA GLY A 110 1.42 9.47 2.55
C GLY A 110 1.99 10.89 2.55
N LEU A 111 1.16 11.86 2.95
CA LEU A 111 1.57 13.27 3.00
C LEU A 111 2.63 13.54 4.06
N GLU A 112 2.50 12.91 5.23
CA GLU A 112 3.41 13.12 6.36
C GLU A 112 4.74 12.39 6.17
N ARG A 113 4.70 11.20 5.56
CA ARG A 113 5.87 10.35 5.38
C ARG A 113 5.69 9.38 4.22
N CYS A 114 6.81 9.08 3.58
CA CYS A 114 6.97 7.94 2.68
C CYS A 114 8.08 7.06 3.24
N PHE A 115 7.82 5.76 3.39
CA PHE A 115 8.83 4.84 3.86
C PHE A 115 8.54 3.42 3.38
N ALA A 116 9.58 2.60 3.41
CA ALA A 116 9.46 1.16 3.29
C ALA A 116 10.17 0.49 4.48
N GLY A 117 9.78 -0.73 4.80
CA GLY A 117 10.38 -1.51 5.86
C GLY A 117 10.23 -3.00 5.60
N VAL A 118 11.08 -3.78 6.23
CA VAL A 118 10.95 -5.24 6.26
C VAL A 118 10.66 -5.68 7.68
N ALA A 119 9.86 -6.73 7.83
CA ALA A 119 9.51 -7.27 9.13
C ALA A 119 9.43 -8.80 9.07
N TRP A 120 9.88 -9.44 10.14
CA TRP A 120 9.63 -10.86 10.39
C TRP A 120 8.84 -11.05 11.68
N TRP A 121 7.80 -11.88 11.62
CA TRP A 121 7.00 -12.28 12.77
C TRP A 121 7.10 -13.79 12.99
N GLN A 122 7.49 -14.19 14.20
CA GLN A 122 7.69 -15.59 14.61
C GLN A 122 8.44 -16.42 13.55
N PRO A 123 9.68 -16.04 13.17
CA PRO A 123 10.44 -16.80 12.19
C PRO A 123 10.64 -18.25 12.67
N GLY A 124 10.44 -19.21 11.76
CA GLY A 124 10.73 -20.61 12.05
C GLY A 124 12.21 -20.84 12.40
N PRO A 125 12.55 -21.92 13.12
CA PRO A 125 13.92 -22.17 13.57
C PRO A 125 14.97 -22.11 12.46
N SER A 126 14.66 -22.57 11.25
CA SER A 126 15.57 -22.52 10.10
C SER A 126 15.99 -21.11 9.69
N LEU A 127 15.13 -20.10 9.91
CA LEU A 127 15.44 -18.70 9.62
C LEU A 127 16.25 -18.01 10.73
N LEU A 128 16.29 -18.60 11.93
CA LEU A 128 17.03 -18.07 13.08
C LEU A 128 18.46 -18.61 13.17
N LEU A 129 18.78 -19.67 12.43
CA LEU A 129 20.09 -20.34 12.46
C LEU A 129 21.13 -19.72 11.50
N ALA A 130 20.86 -18.51 11.00
CA ALA A 130 21.76 -17.76 10.11
C ALA A 130 22.88 -17.06 10.90
#